data_AF-A0A1T4N9I2-F1
#
_entry.id   AF-A0A1T4N9I2-F1
#
_cell.length_a   1.000
_cell.length_b   1.000
_cell.length_c   1.000
_cell.angle_alpha   90.00
_cell.angle_beta   90.00
_cell.angle_gamma   90.00
#
_symmetry.space_group_name_H-M   'P 1'
#
loop_
_entity.id
_entity.type
_entity.pdbx_description
1 polymer ?
#
loop_
_entity_poly.entity_id
_entity_poly.type
_entity_poly.pdbx_seq_one_letter_code
_entity_poly.pdbx_strand_id
1 'polypeptide(L)'
;MKKSISLFAALLVAVGTLAVSGCATSHDEDPIVDLSSFYLRGNMNNWANDSLDDGKMTANADGSYSIVYTAKAAIDEFAIANSGWSVKYCNGTEVAPDGTGVSLESGGGNAKVTGQTPGNSYKMTVKPSSTSVSVKVELAGSNVPDFYILDTETGMNKMDYDGTEYSYTFTASGTSESLVVWSKDKYYKGTVAYAKENPTEATLTANDDVSTVVVNTLEANLPVKLILTVKDSTVSAKAQIAIPDHFKVVMTFKDCTTEKVSFNSNISWGGVKAGKWSVDETVFDNAAKEANLVGGKLTFYVSKDYDVSSTWVAAQAPEGANFKFEATVGSGTADGGLWYKLPLDQDTVEITYYDDQIK
;
A
#
# COMPACT_ATOMS: atom_id res chain seq x y z
N MET A 1 72.72 -53.67 -36.99
CA MET A 1 72.05 -53.91 -38.29
C MET A 1 70.55 -53.91 -38.06
N LYS A 2 69.79 -53.19 -38.91
CA LYS A 2 68.36 -53.34 -39.33
C LYS A 2 67.35 -53.84 -38.26
N LYS A 3 66.40 -52.99 -37.82
CA LYS A 3 65.02 -52.83 -38.38
C LYS A 3 64.25 -54.16 -38.48
N SER A 4 62.99 -54.36 -38.12
CA SER A 4 61.88 -53.64 -37.47
C SER A 4 60.69 -54.63 -37.47
N ILE A 5 59.75 -54.49 -36.53
CA ILE A 5 58.29 -54.79 -36.66
C ILE A 5 57.84 -56.27 -36.78
N SER A 6 56.78 -56.61 -36.05
CA SER A 6 55.53 -57.25 -36.53
C SER A 6 54.97 -58.22 -35.47
N LEU A 7 53.91 -57.85 -34.75
CA LEU A 7 52.51 -58.18 -35.07
C LEU A 7 52.15 -59.61 -34.61
N PHE A 8 51.58 -59.72 -33.41
CA PHE A 8 50.79 -60.88 -33.02
C PHE A 8 49.33 -60.45 -32.85
N ALA A 9 48.55 -60.72 -33.88
CA ALA A 9 47.12 -60.89 -33.78
C ALA A 9 46.85 -62.33 -33.32
N ALA A 10 46.09 -62.50 -32.24
CA ALA A 10 45.16 -63.63 -32.08
C ALA A 10 44.28 -63.39 -30.85
N LEU A 11 43.12 -62.85 -31.16
CA LEU A 11 41.88 -62.82 -30.39
C LEU A 11 41.57 -64.18 -29.74
N LEU A 12 41.32 -64.20 -28.42
CA LEU A 12 40.49 -65.23 -27.80
C LEU A 12 39.46 -64.56 -26.89
N VAL A 13 38.22 -64.61 -27.35
CA VAL A 13 37.01 -64.18 -26.64
C VAL A 13 36.68 -65.23 -25.58
N ALA A 14 36.55 -64.83 -24.32
CA ALA A 14 35.78 -65.56 -23.33
C ALA A 14 35.02 -64.55 -22.48
N VAL A 15 33.72 -64.49 -22.76
CA VAL A 15 32.69 -63.68 -22.12
C VAL A 15 32.52 -64.16 -20.68
N GLY A 16 32.83 -63.29 -19.73
CA GLY A 16 32.46 -63.42 -18.33
C GLY A 16 31.86 -62.08 -17.90
N THR A 17 30.57 -61.92 -18.14
CA THR A 17 29.75 -60.81 -17.61
C THR A 17 29.76 -60.86 -16.09
N LEU A 18 30.67 -60.10 -15.47
CA LEU A 18 30.46 -59.61 -14.12
C LEU A 18 29.31 -58.60 -14.20
N ALA A 19 28.15 -59.00 -13.69
CA ALA A 19 27.05 -58.11 -13.41
C ALA A 19 27.55 -57.05 -12.43
N VAL A 20 27.98 -55.90 -12.96
CA VAL A 20 28.02 -54.67 -12.21
C VAL A 20 26.55 -54.40 -11.87
N SER A 21 26.19 -54.59 -10.60
CA SER A 21 24.92 -54.11 -10.07
C SER A 21 24.85 -52.63 -10.38
N GLY A 22 24.10 -52.30 -11.43
CA GLY A 22 23.82 -50.93 -11.78
C GLY A 22 23.14 -50.29 -10.58
N CYS A 23 23.79 -49.33 -9.95
CA CYS A 23 23.06 -48.22 -9.38
C CYS A 23 22.43 -47.47 -10.56
N ALA A 24 21.36 -48.03 -11.13
CA ALA A 24 20.38 -47.24 -11.83
C ALA A 24 19.59 -46.52 -10.74
N THR A 25 20.14 -45.42 -10.23
CA THR A 25 19.27 -44.38 -9.72
C THR A 25 18.58 -43.82 -10.96
N SER A 26 17.35 -44.26 -11.22
CA SER A 26 16.45 -43.51 -12.07
C SER A 26 16.25 -42.16 -11.37
N HIS A 27 17.06 -41.18 -11.71
CA HIS A 27 16.73 -39.80 -11.48
C HIS A 27 15.71 -39.42 -12.56
N ASP A 28 14.50 -40.00 -12.47
CA ASP A 28 13.30 -39.35 -12.97
C ASP A 28 13.06 -38.18 -12.00
N GLU A 29 13.98 -37.19 -12.03
CA GLU A 29 13.67 -35.87 -11.52
C GLU A 29 12.53 -35.38 -12.41
N ASP A 30 11.39 -35.03 -11.79
CA ASP A 30 10.27 -34.47 -12.53
C ASP A 30 10.79 -33.35 -13.45
N PRO A 31 10.35 -33.29 -14.72
CA PRO A 31 10.84 -32.29 -15.65
C PRO A 31 10.58 -30.89 -15.05
N ILE A 32 11.67 -30.19 -14.71
CA ILE A 32 11.62 -28.82 -14.24
C ILE A 32 11.14 -27.95 -15.41
N VAL A 33 10.19 -27.06 -15.15
CA VAL A 33 9.72 -26.12 -16.17
C VAL A 33 10.88 -25.23 -16.62
N ASP A 34 11.14 -25.20 -17.93
CA ASP A 34 12.08 -24.24 -18.51
C ASP A 34 11.45 -22.85 -18.59
N LEU A 35 12.02 -21.91 -17.83
CA LEU A 35 11.58 -20.52 -17.80
C LEU A 35 12.38 -19.61 -18.75
N SER A 36 13.23 -20.16 -19.64
CA SER A 36 14.05 -19.38 -20.59
C SER A 36 13.26 -18.47 -21.52
N SER A 37 11.97 -18.78 -21.74
CA SER A 37 11.02 -18.01 -22.56
C SER A 37 9.93 -17.31 -21.74
N PHE A 38 10.11 -17.23 -20.42
CA PHE A 38 9.18 -16.58 -19.50
C PHE A 38 9.68 -15.20 -19.08
N TYR A 39 8.72 -14.35 -18.72
CA TYR A 39 8.93 -12.96 -18.36
C TYR A 39 8.16 -12.64 -17.09
N LEU A 40 8.69 -11.71 -16.29
CA LEU A 40 7.89 -10.98 -15.31
C LEU A 40 6.95 -10.06 -16.08
N ARG A 41 5.65 -10.23 -15.90
CA ARG A 41 4.60 -9.41 -16.53
C ARG A 41 3.78 -8.81 -15.39
N GLY A 42 3.80 -7.49 -15.21
CA GLY A 42 2.98 -6.84 -14.18
C GLY A 42 2.85 -5.35 -14.36
N ASN A 43 2.07 -4.69 -13.51
CA ASN A 43 1.88 -3.23 -13.61
C ASN A 43 3.22 -2.47 -13.47
N MET A 44 4.20 -3.00 -12.71
CA MET A 44 5.55 -2.43 -12.58
C MET A 44 6.26 -2.22 -13.93
N ASN A 45 5.97 -3.04 -14.95
CA ASN A 45 6.56 -2.93 -16.29
C ASN A 45 5.51 -2.83 -17.41
N ASN A 46 4.33 -2.27 -17.10
CA ASN A 46 3.22 -2.14 -18.06
C ASN A 46 2.87 -3.49 -18.73
N TRP A 47 2.91 -4.56 -17.94
CA TRP A 47 2.72 -5.93 -18.38
C TRP A 47 3.65 -6.35 -19.53
N ALA A 48 4.81 -5.70 -19.66
CA ALA A 48 5.74 -5.79 -20.79
C ALA A 48 5.04 -5.70 -22.16
N ASN A 49 4.02 -4.84 -22.27
CA ASN A 49 3.35 -4.54 -23.54
C ASN A 49 4.19 -3.62 -24.44
N ASP A 50 5.03 -2.77 -23.83
CA ASP A 50 5.90 -1.85 -24.56
C ASP A 50 7.14 -2.60 -25.11
N SER A 51 7.74 -3.48 -24.30
CA SER A 51 8.82 -4.38 -24.70
C SER A 51 8.87 -5.63 -23.82
N LEU A 52 9.09 -6.80 -24.42
CA LEU A 52 9.33 -8.04 -23.66
C LEU A 52 10.63 -7.99 -22.86
N ASP A 53 11.61 -7.19 -23.29
CA ASP A 53 12.88 -7.07 -22.58
C ASP A 53 12.71 -6.46 -21.18
N ASP A 54 11.68 -5.64 -20.96
CA ASP A 54 11.36 -5.04 -19.64
C ASP A 54 10.89 -6.06 -18.60
N GLY A 55 10.50 -7.26 -19.04
CA GLY A 55 10.12 -8.38 -18.20
C GLY A 55 11.13 -9.53 -18.23
N LYS A 56 12.23 -9.39 -18.95
CA LYS A 56 13.14 -10.51 -19.21
C LYS A 56 13.94 -10.85 -17.96
N MET A 57 13.85 -12.12 -17.55
CA MET A 57 14.62 -12.64 -16.43
C MET A 57 15.97 -13.18 -16.90
N THR A 58 16.98 -13.07 -16.03
CA THR A 58 18.33 -13.60 -16.24
C THR A 58 18.46 -14.94 -15.54
N ALA A 59 18.92 -15.96 -16.24
CA ALA A 59 19.22 -17.27 -15.66
C ALA A 59 20.42 -17.17 -14.71
N ASN A 60 20.28 -17.77 -13.54
CA ASN A 60 21.33 -17.90 -12.54
C ASN A 60 21.99 -19.29 -12.65
N ALA A 61 23.21 -19.43 -12.12
CA ALA A 61 23.97 -20.68 -12.17
C ALA A 61 23.30 -21.85 -11.39
N ASP A 62 22.41 -21.53 -10.46
CA ASP A 62 21.66 -22.50 -9.64
C ASP A 62 20.34 -22.98 -10.28
N GLY A 63 20.09 -22.59 -11.53
CA GLY A 63 18.86 -22.94 -12.26
C GLY A 63 17.65 -22.07 -11.93
N SER A 64 17.79 -21.07 -11.04
CA SER A 64 16.77 -20.04 -10.85
C SER A 64 16.90 -18.93 -11.89
N TYR A 65 15.90 -18.05 -11.94
CA TYR A 65 15.87 -16.88 -12.82
C TYR A 65 15.67 -15.64 -11.95
N SER A 66 16.27 -14.52 -12.32
CA SER A 66 16.07 -13.28 -11.58
C SER A 66 15.91 -12.04 -12.45
N ILE A 67 15.17 -11.07 -11.92
CA ILE A 67 14.99 -9.75 -12.52
C ILE A 67 15.01 -8.70 -11.43
N VAL A 68 15.63 -7.56 -11.72
CA VAL A 68 15.51 -6.36 -10.91
C VAL A 68 14.46 -5.47 -11.56
N TYR A 69 13.49 -5.02 -10.79
CA TYR A 69 12.45 -4.10 -11.24
C TYR A 69 12.29 -2.97 -10.23
N THR A 70 11.72 -1.85 -10.68
CA THR A 70 11.35 -0.73 -9.81
C THR A 70 9.87 -0.84 -9.48
N ALA A 71 9.53 -0.84 -8.19
CA ALA A 71 8.13 -0.88 -7.76
C ALA A 71 7.40 0.39 -8.20
N LYS A 72 6.17 0.24 -8.71
CA LYS A 72 5.34 1.39 -9.12
C LYS A 72 4.25 1.72 -8.11
N ALA A 73 3.88 0.76 -7.28
CA ALA A 73 2.91 0.91 -6.22
C ALA A 73 3.32 0.09 -4.99
N ALA A 74 2.75 0.42 -3.83
CA ALA A 74 2.95 -0.38 -2.62
C ALA A 74 2.44 -1.81 -2.79
N ILE A 75 1.51 -1.99 -3.73
CA ILE A 75 1.00 -3.27 -4.21
C ILE A 75 1.13 -3.29 -5.73
N ASP A 76 2.03 -4.13 -6.25
CA ASP A 76 2.15 -4.38 -7.68
C ASP A 76 1.55 -5.75 -8.02
N GLU A 77 0.71 -5.80 -9.05
CA GLU A 77 0.14 -7.04 -9.58
C GLU A 77 1.03 -7.62 -10.68
N PHE A 78 1.20 -8.95 -10.69
CA PHE A 78 2.06 -9.61 -11.66
C PHE A 78 1.65 -11.06 -11.99
N ALA A 79 2.31 -11.59 -13.01
CA ALA A 79 2.38 -12.99 -13.39
C ALA A 79 3.78 -13.31 -13.94
N ILE A 80 4.19 -14.57 -13.83
CA ILE A 80 5.34 -15.11 -14.60
C ILE A 80 4.76 -15.83 -15.80
N ALA A 81 4.90 -15.27 -17.01
CA ALA A 81 4.25 -15.80 -18.20
C ALA A 81 5.16 -15.78 -19.42
N ASN A 82 4.90 -16.69 -20.35
CA ASN A 82 5.55 -16.66 -21.66
C ASN A 82 4.95 -15.55 -22.55
N SER A 83 5.62 -15.24 -23.66
CA SER A 83 5.21 -14.15 -24.56
C SER A 83 3.80 -14.31 -25.13
N GLY A 84 3.36 -15.55 -25.34
CA GLY A 84 2.02 -15.88 -25.85
C GLY A 84 0.93 -15.99 -24.79
N TRP A 85 1.24 -15.80 -23.50
CA TRP A 85 0.32 -16.00 -22.37
C TRP A 85 -0.32 -17.39 -22.27
N SER A 86 0.17 -18.37 -23.03
CA SER A 86 -0.37 -19.73 -23.03
C SER A 86 -0.03 -20.49 -21.75
N VAL A 87 1.04 -20.09 -21.07
CA VAL A 87 1.41 -20.57 -19.74
C VAL A 87 1.71 -19.37 -18.87
N LYS A 88 1.08 -19.32 -17.69
CA LYS A 88 1.30 -18.27 -16.69
C LYS A 88 1.20 -18.83 -15.28
N TYR A 89 2.09 -18.37 -14.41
CA TYR A 89 2.07 -18.66 -12.98
C TYR A 89 1.58 -17.41 -12.24
N CYS A 90 0.36 -17.51 -11.74
CA CYS A 90 -0.35 -16.48 -10.99
C CYS A 90 -1.59 -17.11 -10.37
N ASN A 91 -1.82 -16.98 -9.06
CA ASN A 91 -2.93 -17.63 -8.37
C ASN A 91 -3.55 -16.75 -7.27
N GLY A 92 -3.46 -15.43 -7.40
CA GLY A 92 -3.96 -14.47 -6.39
C GLY A 92 -3.12 -14.36 -5.13
N THR A 93 -2.01 -15.11 -5.04
CA THR A 93 -1.14 -15.13 -3.86
C THR A 93 -0.38 -13.83 -3.69
N GLU A 94 -0.18 -13.44 -2.43
CA GLU A 94 0.61 -12.28 -2.02
C GLU A 94 2.03 -12.69 -1.65
N VAL A 95 3.00 -11.87 -2.04
CA VAL A 95 4.44 -12.06 -1.79
C VAL A 95 4.97 -10.79 -1.14
N ALA A 96 5.62 -10.92 0.01
CA ALA A 96 6.29 -9.80 0.67
C ALA A 96 7.75 -9.65 0.20
N PRO A 97 8.34 -8.45 0.20
CA PRO A 97 9.74 -8.22 -0.14
C PRO A 97 10.70 -8.53 1.03
N ASP A 98 10.50 -9.67 1.71
CA ASP A 98 11.23 -10.10 2.92
C ASP A 98 12.22 -11.24 2.66
N GLY A 99 12.32 -11.70 1.41
CA GLY A 99 13.15 -12.85 1.04
C GLY A 99 12.51 -14.21 1.29
N THR A 100 11.23 -14.28 1.69
CA THR A 100 10.50 -15.53 1.81
C THR A 100 10.06 -16.04 0.44
N GLY A 101 10.30 -17.32 0.17
CA GLY A 101 9.84 -17.98 -1.06
C GLY A 101 8.36 -18.37 -0.97
N VAL A 102 7.59 -18.03 -2.00
CA VAL A 102 6.15 -18.30 -2.09
C VAL A 102 5.84 -19.02 -3.41
N SER A 103 5.07 -20.10 -3.35
CA SER A 103 4.71 -20.89 -4.54
C SER A 103 3.55 -20.26 -5.31
N LEU A 104 3.72 -20.10 -6.63
CA LEU A 104 2.69 -19.71 -7.57
C LEU A 104 2.34 -20.89 -8.47
N GLU A 105 1.07 -21.26 -8.47
CA GLU A 105 0.52 -22.28 -9.36
C GLU A 105 0.08 -21.68 -10.71
N SER A 106 -0.21 -22.55 -11.67
CA SER A 106 -0.68 -22.14 -13.00
C SER A 106 -2.14 -21.66 -12.95
N GLY A 107 -2.39 -20.47 -13.48
CA GLY A 107 -3.74 -19.90 -13.64
C GLY A 107 -4.40 -19.41 -12.34
N GLY A 108 -5.41 -18.54 -12.50
CA GLY A 108 -6.07 -17.83 -11.41
C GLY A 108 -5.98 -16.31 -11.54
N GLY A 109 -6.20 -15.60 -10.44
CA GLY A 109 -6.01 -14.15 -10.35
C GLY A 109 -4.52 -13.76 -10.40
N ASN A 110 -4.25 -12.49 -10.69
CA ASN A 110 -2.88 -11.95 -10.66
C ASN A 110 -2.28 -12.13 -9.26
N ALA A 111 -1.02 -12.53 -9.19
CA ALA A 111 -0.27 -12.49 -7.93
C ALA A 111 0.03 -11.03 -7.56
N LYS A 112 0.35 -10.79 -6.29
CA LYS A 112 0.64 -9.45 -5.78
C LYS A 112 1.96 -9.43 -5.02
N VAL A 113 2.78 -8.42 -5.25
CA VAL A 113 3.86 -8.10 -4.32
C VAL A 113 3.37 -6.97 -3.42
N THR A 114 3.29 -7.20 -2.12
CA THR A 114 2.73 -6.27 -1.13
C THR A 114 3.81 -5.74 -0.18
N GLY A 115 3.62 -4.54 0.38
CA GLY A 115 4.60 -3.95 1.31
C GLY A 115 5.86 -3.41 0.64
N GLN A 116 5.79 -3.15 -0.66
CA GLN A 116 6.87 -2.47 -1.38
C GLN A 116 6.80 -0.96 -1.17
N THR A 117 7.91 -0.29 -1.45
CA THR A 117 8.01 1.15 -1.50
C THR A 117 8.14 1.57 -2.96
N PRO A 118 7.16 2.30 -3.54
CA PRO A 118 7.26 2.78 -4.91
C PRO A 118 8.55 3.57 -5.16
N GLY A 119 9.16 3.38 -6.32
CA GLY A 119 10.46 3.97 -6.68
C GLY A 119 11.68 3.17 -6.20
N ASN A 120 11.53 2.28 -5.22
CA ASN A 120 12.62 1.36 -4.85
C ASN A 120 12.78 0.23 -5.86
N SER A 121 14.02 -0.24 -5.97
CA SER A 121 14.37 -1.38 -6.80
C SER A 121 14.33 -2.65 -5.97
N TYR A 122 13.65 -3.67 -6.48
CA TYR A 122 13.49 -4.98 -5.88
C TYR A 122 14.04 -6.04 -6.83
N LYS A 123 14.58 -7.12 -6.27
CA LYS A 123 14.99 -8.31 -7.02
C LYS A 123 13.97 -9.40 -6.80
N MET A 124 13.35 -9.86 -7.88
CA MET A 124 12.57 -11.09 -7.89
C MET A 124 13.46 -12.25 -8.32
N THR A 125 13.43 -13.35 -7.55
CA THR A 125 14.06 -14.61 -7.91
C THR A 125 12.96 -15.67 -8.06
N VAL A 126 12.94 -16.34 -9.21
CA VAL A 126 11.97 -17.35 -9.57
C VAL A 126 12.69 -18.69 -9.70
N LYS A 127 12.32 -19.65 -8.87
CA LYS A 127 12.84 -21.02 -8.92
C LYS A 127 11.76 -21.93 -9.52
N PRO A 128 12.00 -22.55 -10.69
CA PRO A 128 11.04 -23.45 -11.29
C PRO A 128 10.90 -24.74 -10.46
N SER A 129 9.71 -25.32 -10.52
CA SER A 129 9.37 -26.68 -10.08
C SER A 129 8.71 -27.42 -11.26
N SER A 130 8.21 -28.63 -11.03
CA SER A 130 7.58 -29.45 -12.08
C SER A 130 6.24 -28.89 -12.58
N THR A 131 5.45 -28.26 -11.71
CA THR A 131 4.12 -27.71 -12.06
C THR A 131 3.87 -26.30 -11.55
N SER A 132 4.81 -25.73 -10.79
CA SER A 132 4.71 -24.41 -10.17
C SER A 132 6.03 -23.67 -10.24
N VAL A 133 6.04 -22.43 -9.76
CA VAL A 133 7.27 -21.66 -9.54
C VAL A 133 7.28 -21.12 -8.11
N SER A 134 8.44 -21.12 -7.46
CA SER A 134 8.64 -20.40 -6.21
C SER A 134 9.19 -19.01 -6.51
N VAL A 135 8.51 -17.97 -6.05
CA VAL A 135 8.91 -16.57 -6.18
C VAL A 135 9.39 -16.05 -4.84
N LYS A 136 10.56 -15.41 -4.84
CA LYS A 136 11.13 -14.67 -3.71
C LYS A 136 11.35 -13.23 -4.14
N VAL A 137 11.01 -12.25 -3.30
CA VAL A 137 11.27 -10.83 -3.55
C VAL A 137 12.13 -10.26 -2.43
N GLU A 138 13.16 -9.50 -2.78
CA GLU A 138 14.10 -8.86 -1.86
C GLU A 138 14.36 -7.40 -2.28
N LEU A 139 14.60 -6.51 -1.34
CA LEU A 139 15.06 -5.15 -1.65
C LEU A 139 16.44 -5.20 -2.32
N ALA A 140 16.54 -4.64 -3.53
CA ALA A 140 17.79 -4.59 -4.30
C ALA A 140 18.48 -3.23 -4.20
N GLY A 141 17.74 -2.17 -3.91
CA GLY A 141 18.26 -0.83 -3.67
C GLY A 141 17.15 0.19 -3.42
N SER A 142 17.42 1.18 -2.57
CA SER A 142 16.51 2.31 -2.35
C SER A 142 16.94 3.49 -3.22
N ASN A 143 16.11 3.88 -4.18
CA ASN A 143 16.28 5.15 -4.90
C ASN A 143 15.47 6.28 -4.23
N VAL A 144 14.67 5.92 -3.23
CA VAL A 144 13.84 6.81 -2.44
C VAL A 144 14.67 7.31 -1.25
N PRO A 145 14.90 8.64 -1.12
CA PRO A 145 15.60 9.19 0.04
C PRO A 145 14.73 9.12 1.30
N ASP A 146 15.28 8.67 2.42
CA ASP A 146 14.57 8.76 3.69
C ASP A 146 14.59 10.20 4.23
N PHE A 147 13.45 10.69 4.73
CA PHE A 147 13.35 11.95 5.47
C PHE A 147 13.04 11.71 6.93
N TYR A 148 13.58 12.59 7.78
CA TYR A 148 13.40 12.56 9.21
C TYR A 148 13.07 13.95 9.75
N ILE A 149 12.24 13.99 10.77
CA ILE A 149 12.03 15.16 11.63
C ILE A 149 12.85 14.96 12.90
N LEU A 150 13.69 15.95 13.21
CA LEU A 150 14.39 16.02 14.49
C LEU A 150 13.50 16.76 15.49
N ASP A 151 12.86 16.00 16.35
CA ASP A 151 12.02 16.48 17.44
C ASP A 151 12.84 16.47 18.74
N THR A 152 12.79 17.56 19.50
CA THR A 152 13.61 17.72 20.71
C THR A 152 13.15 16.85 21.87
N GLU A 153 11.91 16.38 21.87
CA GLU A 153 11.32 15.58 22.94
C GLU A 153 11.40 14.08 22.63
N THR A 154 11.10 13.71 21.38
CA THR A 154 10.99 12.31 20.94
C THR A 154 12.19 11.83 20.14
N GLY A 155 13.08 12.74 19.72
CA GLY A 155 14.28 12.43 18.96
C GLY A 155 14.03 12.40 17.44
N MET A 156 14.70 11.48 16.75
CA MET A 156 14.66 11.41 15.29
C MET A 156 13.48 10.55 14.82
N ASN A 157 12.47 11.17 14.22
CA ASN A 157 11.29 10.51 13.70
C ASN A 157 11.37 10.38 12.18
N LYS A 158 11.29 9.16 11.65
CA LYS A 158 11.23 8.93 10.20
C LYS A 158 9.86 9.37 9.68
N MET A 159 9.83 10.08 8.55
CA MET A 159 8.59 10.46 7.87
C MET A 159 7.99 9.27 7.14
N ASP A 160 6.66 9.17 7.13
CA ASP A 160 5.93 8.12 6.40
C ASP A 160 5.94 8.42 4.91
N TYR A 161 6.25 7.43 4.07
CA TYR A 161 6.29 7.58 2.62
C TYR A 161 5.25 6.68 1.94
N ASP A 162 4.35 7.26 1.16
CA ASP A 162 3.28 6.52 0.48
C ASP A 162 3.63 6.06 -0.95
N GLY A 163 4.86 6.37 -1.40
CA GLY A 163 5.31 6.12 -2.77
C GLY A 163 5.34 7.36 -3.66
N THR A 164 4.76 8.46 -3.22
CA THR A 164 4.79 9.75 -3.93
C THR A 164 5.26 10.86 -3.01
N GLU A 165 4.72 10.92 -1.80
CA GLU A 165 4.94 12.00 -0.84
C GLU A 165 5.39 11.44 0.51
N TYR A 166 6.16 12.23 1.26
CA TYR A 166 6.52 11.97 2.65
C TYR A 166 5.61 12.78 3.56
N SER A 167 5.25 12.25 4.71
CA SER A 167 4.42 12.97 5.65
C SER A 167 4.84 12.82 7.11
N TYR A 168 4.55 13.86 7.87
CA TYR A 168 4.73 13.91 9.32
C TYR A 168 3.60 14.72 9.95
N THR A 169 3.01 14.18 11.01
CA THR A 169 1.92 14.83 11.74
C THR A 169 2.45 15.39 13.05
N PHE A 170 2.05 16.62 13.38
CA PHE A 170 2.35 17.27 14.64
C PHE A 170 1.17 18.13 15.10
N THR A 171 1.14 18.47 16.39
CA THR A 171 0.17 19.43 16.94
C THR A 171 0.84 20.78 17.11
N ALA A 172 0.28 21.82 16.49
CA ALA A 172 0.81 23.17 16.60
C ALA A 172 0.67 23.70 18.02
N SER A 173 1.73 24.27 18.58
CA SER A 173 1.74 24.92 19.90
C SER A 173 1.31 26.40 19.85
N GLY A 174 1.33 27.01 18.65
CA GLY A 174 1.02 28.43 18.45
C GLY A 174 0.78 28.79 17.00
N THR A 175 1.14 30.03 16.61
CA THR A 175 0.90 30.56 15.26
C THR A 175 1.95 30.15 14.23
N SER A 176 3.04 29.53 14.68
CA SER A 176 4.09 28.98 13.84
C SER A 176 4.84 27.85 14.53
N GLU A 177 5.35 26.91 13.76
CA GLU A 177 6.22 25.83 14.22
C GLU A 177 7.52 25.78 13.42
N SER A 178 8.61 25.38 14.08
CA SER A 178 9.92 25.20 13.44
C SER A 178 10.34 23.74 13.52
N LEU A 179 10.43 23.09 12.37
CA LEU A 179 10.75 21.66 12.26
C LEU A 179 12.14 21.50 11.61
N VAL A 180 13.00 20.69 12.22
CA VAL A 180 14.28 20.32 11.62
C VAL A 180 14.03 19.12 10.71
N VAL A 181 14.00 19.36 9.40
CA VAL A 181 13.84 18.32 8.38
C VAL A 181 15.22 17.92 7.87
N TRP A 182 15.53 16.62 7.89
CA TRP A 182 16.82 16.08 7.50
C TRP A 182 16.68 14.87 6.58
N SER A 183 17.56 14.76 5.59
CA SER A 183 17.70 13.57 4.74
C SER A 183 19.16 13.37 4.37
N LYS A 184 19.67 12.15 4.58
CA LYS A 184 21.05 11.71 4.28
C LYS A 184 22.16 12.53 4.96
N ASP A 185 22.48 13.68 4.41
CA ASP A 185 23.56 14.58 4.84
C ASP A 185 23.14 16.06 4.74
N LYS A 186 21.86 16.34 4.46
CA LYS A 186 21.33 17.69 4.27
C LYS A 186 20.21 18.00 5.24
N TYR A 187 20.18 19.24 5.70
CA TYR A 187 19.06 19.87 6.37
C TYR A 187 18.27 20.73 5.39
N TYR A 188 16.97 20.89 5.62
CA TYR A 188 16.13 21.69 4.73
C TYR A 188 15.66 22.97 5.40
N LYS A 189 15.67 24.04 4.61
CA LYS A 189 15.23 25.39 5.01
C LYS A 189 14.13 25.88 4.10
N GLY A 190 13.10 26.48 4.69
CA GLY A 190 12.04 27.14 3.94
C GLY A 190 10.93 27.63 4.85
N THR A 191 9.97 28.33 4.27
CA THR A 191 8.74 28.72 4.96
C THR A 191 7.57 28.15 4.20
N VAL A 192 6.70 27.43 4.92
CA VAL A 192 5.49 26.80 4.40
C VAL A 192 4.30 27.48 5.06
N ALA A 193 3.34 27.94 4.26
CA ALA A 193 2.08 28.42 4.78
C ALA A 193 1.12 27.26 4.98
N TYR A 194 0.57 27.14 6.18
CA TYR A 194 -0.54 26.23 6.42
C TYR A 194 -1.78 26.72 5.67
N ALA A 195 -2.47 25.80 5.01
CA ALA A 195 -3.82 26.02 4.53
C ALA A 195 -4.63 24.71 4.65
N LYS A 196 -5.87 24.82 5.14
CA LYS A 196 -6.72 23.66 5.45
C LYS A 196 -7.04 22.82 4.21
N GLU A 197 -7.34 23.44 3.07
CA GLU A 197 -7.90 22.74 1.88
C GLU A 197 -7.07 22.89 0.61
N ASN A 198 -6.37 24.01 0.45
CA ASN A 198 -5.58 24.32 -0.75
C ASN A 198 -4.15 24.69 -0.36
N PRO A 199 -3.38 23.74 0.19
CA PRO A 199 -2.02 24.00 0.60
C PRO A 199 -1.14 24.26 -0.63
N THR A 200 -0.47 25.40 -0.63
CA THR A 200 0.48 25.76 -1.69
C THR A 200 1.83 25.14 -1.39
N GLU A 201 2.46 24.55 -2.40
CA GLU A 201 3.82 24.04 -2.28
C GLU A 201 4.83 25.18 -2.20
N ALA A 202 5.76 25.07 -1.25
CA ALA A 202 6.95 25.90 -1.15
C ALA A 202 8.18 25.04 -1.37
N THR A 203 9.07 25.47 -2.26
CA THR A 203 10.36 24.80 -2.47
C THR A 203 11.27 25.01 -1.27
N LEU A 204 11.88 23.91 -0.81
CA LEU A 204 12.86 23.91 0.27
C LEU A 204 14.28 23.97 -0.29
N THR A 205 15.16 24.67 0.43
CA THR A 205 16.59 24.74 0.12
C THR A 205 17.35 23.75 0.99
N ALA A 206 18.13 22.87 0.37
CA ALA A 206 19.06 21.99 1.08
C ALA A 206 20.26 22.79 1.61
N ASN A 207 20.67 22.51 2.83
CA ASN A 207 21.80 23.12 3.53
C ASN A 207 22.65 22.04 4.22
N ASP A 208 23.94 22.32 4.36
CA ASP A 208 24.87 21.47 5.13
C ASP A 208 24.73 21.69 6.64
N ASP A 209 24.46 22.93 7.05
CA ASP A 209 24.26 23.31 8.44
C ASP A 209 22.80 23.11 8.89
N VAL A 210 22.64 22.80 10.18
CA VAL A 210 21.33 22.63 10.82
C VAL A 210 20.42 23.82 10.48
N SER A 211 19.28 23.52 9.88
CA SER A 211 18.30 24.48 9.40
C SER A 211 16.89 23.98 9.69
N THR A 212 15.93 24.90 9.70
CA THR A 212 14.52 24.60 9.97
C THR A 212 13.62 24.94 8.79
N VAL A 213 12.57 24.15 8.65
CA VAL A 213 11.36 24.49 7.90
C VAL A 213 10.40 25.14 8.88
N VAL A 214 9.94 26.35 8.56
CA VAL A 214 8.97 27.09 9.38
C VAL A 214 7.59 26.91 8.77
N VAL A 215 6.66 26.32 9.53
CA VAL A 215 5.24 26.28 9.17
C VAL A 215 4.55 27.45 9.86
N ASN A 216 3.87 28.32 9.12
CA ASN A 216 3.20 29.50 9.67
C ASN A 216 1.68 29.49 9.40
N THR A 217 0.98 30.49 9.90
CA THR A 217 -0.48 30.63 9.76
C THR A 217 -1.23 29.51 10.49
N LEU A 218 -0.68 29.11 11.64
CA LEU A 218 -1.22 28.05 12.49
C LEU A 218 -2.12 28.61 13.59
N GLU A 219 -2.87 27.72 14.23
CA GLU A 219 -3.60 27.96 15.46
C GLU A 219 -3.12 26.97 16.52
N ALA A 220 -3.14 27.36 17.80
CA ALA A 220 -2.71 26.47 18.88
C ALA A 220 -3.63 25.25 18.98
N ASN A 221 -3.04 24.08 19.27
CA ASN A 221 -3.65 22.76 19.32
C ASN A 221 -4.20 22.25 17.97
N LEU A 222 -3.81 22.86 16.85
CA LEU A 222 -4.22 22.41 15.53
C LEU A 222 -3.40 21.17 15.10
N PRO A 223 -4.03 20.04 14.72
CA PRO A 223 -3.33 18.90 14.13
C PRO A 223 -2.94 19.22 12.68
N VAL A 224 -1.64 19.18 12.39
CA VAL A 224 -1.06 19.58 11.10
C VAL A 224 -0.28 18.42 10.50
N LYS A 225 -0.46 18.20 9.19
CA LYS A 225 0.32 17.28 8.38
C LYS A 225 1.27 18.08 7.49
N LEU A 226 2.57 17.97 7.75
CA LEU A 226 3.61 18.41 6.83
C LEU A 226 3.77 17.33 5.75
N ILE A 227 3.78 17.75 4.49
CA ILE A 227 3.94 16.86 3.33
C ILE A 227 5.15 17.33 2.54
N LEU A 228 6.06 16.42 2.21
CA LEU A 228 7.20 16.67 1.33
C LEU A 228 7.06 15.91 0.01
N THR A 229 7.41 16.57 -1.08
CA THR A 229 7.47 15.97 -2.42
C THR A 229 8.88 16.13 -2.96
N VAL A 230 9.43 15.05 -3.53
CA VAL A 230 10.74 15.06 -4.17
C VAL A 230 10.58 14.86 -5.67
N LYS A 231 11.01 15.83 -6.46
CA LYS A 231 10.98 15.77 -7.92
C LYS A 231 12.26 16.35 -8.50
N ASP A 232 12.95 15.59 -9.37
CA ASP A 232 14.17 16.02 -10.05
C ASP A 232 15.22 16.61 -9.09
N SER A 233 15.41 15.96 -7.92
CA SER A 233 16.28 16.41 -6.80
C SER A 233 15.84 17.68 -6.07
N THR A 234 14.70 18.27 -6.44
CA THR A 234 14.07 19.38 -5.71
C THR A 234 13.15 18.81 -4.64
N VAL A 235 13.23 19.37 -3.44
CA VAL A 235 12.32 19.06 -2.34
C VAL A 235 11.36 20.23 -2.16
N SER A 236 10.07 19.96 -2.23
CA SER A 236 9.01 20.92 -1.93
C SER A 236 8.23 20.46 -0.71
N ALA A 237 7.60 21.40 -0.01
CA ALA A 237 6.79 21.13 1.16
C ALA A 237 5.46 21.89 1.11
N LYS A 238 4.43 21.28 1.67
CA LYS A 238 3.12 21.90 1.90
C LYS A 238 2.59 21.45 3.27
N ALA A 239 1.77 22.28 3.90
CA ALA A 239 1.21 21.99 5.22
C ALA A 239 -0.31 22.12 5.18
N GLN A 240 -0.99 21.09 5.65
CA GLN A 240 -2.44 21.02 5.69
C GLN A 240 -2.92 20.39 7.00
N ILE A 241 -4.23 20.29 7.16
CA ILE A 241 -4.80 19.65 8.35
C ILE A 241 -4.45 18.16 8.37
N ALA A 242 -4.03 17.67 9.54
CA ALA A 242 -3.88 16.23 9.74
C ALA A 242 -5.24 15.63 10.08
N ILE A 243 -5.77 14.85 9.14
CA ILE A 243 -7.02 14.12 9.32
C ILE A 243 -6.73 12.89 10.18
N PRO A 244 -7.44 12.69 11.30
CA PRO A 244 -7.27 11.50 12.14
C PRO A 244 -7.66 10.24 11.38
N ASP A 245 -6.98 9.12 11.68
CA ASP A 245 -7.22 7.81 11.03
C ASP A 245 -8.67 7.33 11.16
N HIS A 246 -9.29 7.67 12.29
CA HIS A 246 -10.70 7.45 12.55
C HIS A 246 -11.33 8.69 13.17
N PHE A 247 -12.48 9.10 12.65
CA PHE A 247 -13.35 10.06 13.29
C PHE A 247 -14.34 9.33 14.18
N LYS A 248 -14.36 9.66 15.46
CA LYS A 248 -15.39 9.20 16.39
C LYS A 248 -16.60 10.12 16.26
N VAL A 249 -17.75 9.57 15.93
CA VAL A 249 -19.02 10.30 15.95
C VAL A 249 -19.87 9.74 17.08
N VAL A 250 -20.28 10.61 18.00
CA VAL A 250 -21.15 10.29 19.12
C VAL A 250 -22.49 10.95 18.89
N MET A 251 -23.49 10.15 18.53
CA MET A 251 -24.87 10.61 18.39
C MET A 251 -25.64 10.38 19.69
N THR A 252 -26.18 11.44 20.27
CA THR A 252 -27.04 11.37 21.46
C THR A 252 -28.50 11.51 21.05
N PHE A 253 -29.32 10.50 21.31
CA PHE A 253 -30.76 10.51 21.03
C PHE A 253 -31.52 10.90 22.30
N LYS A 254 -32.01 12.14 22.38
CA LYS A 254 -32.64 12.65 23.61
C LYS A 254 -34.07 12.19 23.82
N ASP A 255 -34.81 12.00 22.74
CA ASP A 255 -36.24 11.68 22.80
C ASP A 255 -36.53 10.20 22.46
N CYS A 256 -35.48 9.42 22.17
CA CYS A 256 -35.61 7.99 21.92
C CYS A 256 -35.98 7.25 23.21
N THR A 257 -37.22 6.76 23.26
CA THR A 257 -37.75 5.96 24.38
C THR A 257 -37.36 4.48 24.29
N THR A 258 -36.69 4.08 23.21
CA THR A 258 -36.22 2.71 22.97
C THR A 258 -34.70 2.61 23.14
N GLU A 259 -34.20 1.49 23.67
CA GLU A 259 -32.74 1.24 23.77
C GLU A 259 -32.09 0.86 22.42
N LYS A 260 -32.81 1.05 21.31
CA LYS A 260 -32.38 0.65 19.97
C LYS A 260 -32.75 1.72 18.94
N VAL A 261 -31.93 1.83 17.90
CA VAL A 261 -32.18 2.62 16.70
C VAL A 261 -32.03 1.72 15.48
N SER A 262 -32.98 1.82 14.55
CA SER A 262 -32.94 1.08 13.29
C SER A 262 -32.40 1.97 12.17
N PHE A 263 -31.45 1.45 11.39
CA PHE A 263 -30.88 2.14 10.24
C PHE A 263 -31.59 1.71 8.97
N ASN A 264 -32.02 2.68 8.16
CA ASN A 264 -32.65 2.44 6.87
C ASN A 264 -31.60 2.10 5.79
N SER A 265 -30.63 1.24 6.11
CA SER A 265 -29.74 0.52 5.19
C SER A 265 -28.96 1.29 4.10
N ASN A 266 -28.95 2.63 4.09
CA ASN A 266 -28.11 3.40 3.19
C ASN A 266 -27.58 4.62 3.93
N ILE A 267 -26.50 4.45 4.70
CA ILE A 267 -25.57 5.56 4.87
C ILE A 267 -24.95 5.77 3.47
N SER A 268 -25.64 6.58 2.66
CA SER A 268 -25.26 6.87 1.29
C SER A 268 -24.37 8.10 1.31
N TRP A 269 -23.10 7.87 1.03
CA TRP A 269 -22.09 8.91 0.95
C TRP A 269 -22.01 9.33 -0.52
N GLY A 270 -22.48 10.53 -0.84
CA GLY A 270 -22.43 11.03 -2.21
C GLY A 270 -20.98 11.20 -2.68
N GLY A 271 -20.57 10.44 -3.70
CA GLY A 271 -19.28 10.63 -4.40
C GLY A 271 -18.08 9.80 -3.92
N VAL A 272 -18.29 8.62 -3.31
CA VAL A 272 -17.21 7.92 -2.58
C VAL A 272 -17.11 6.44 -2.94
N LYS A 273 -15.88 5.91 -3.00
CA LYS A 273 -15.58 4.46 -2.95
C LYS A 273 -15.99 3.86 -1.60
N ALA A 274 -16.25 2.55 -1.57
CA ALA A 274 -16.70 1.81 -0.39
C ALA A 274 -15.83 2.07 0.86
N GLY A 275 -16.36 2.84 1.81
CA GLY A 275 -15.77 3.06 3.13
C GLY A 275 -16.28 2.05 4.17
N LYS A 276 -15.53 1.93 5.27
CA LYS A 276 -15.81 1.05 6.42
C LYS A 276 -16.22 1.90 7.62
N TRP A 277 -17.36 1.62 8.26
CA TRP A 277 -17.80 2.18 9.56
C TRP A 277 -18.10 1.06 10.57
N SER A 278 -17.98 1.34 11.87
CA SER A 278 -18.32 0.41 12.96
C SER A 278 -19.13 1.11 14.05
N VAL A 279 -20.00 0.38 14.76
CA VAL A 279 -20.71 0.86 15.96
C VAL A 279 -20.10 0.20 17.19
N ASP A 280 -19.71 1.01 18.18
CA ASP A 280 -19.15 0.55 19.46
C ASP A 280 -18.05 -0.52 19.29
N GLU A 281 -17.21 -0.38 18.26
CA GLU A 281 -16.09 -1.29 17.93
C GLU A 281 -16.49 -2.73 17.59
N THR A 282 -17.79 -3.00 17.45
CA THR A 282 -18.31 -4.30 17.00
C THR A 282 -18.35 -4.39 15.46
N VAL A 283 -18.04 -5.59 14.95
CA VAL A 283 -17.64 -5.83 13.56
C VAL A 283 -18.77 -5.65 12.54
N PHE A 284 -18.39 -4.99 11.44
CA PHE A 284 -18.96 -4.85 10.11
C PHE A 284 -20.04 -5.86 9.68
N ASP A 285 -21.24 -5.35 9.38
CA ASP A 285 -22.07 -5.89 8.33
C ASP A 285 -22.75 -4.74 7.58
N ASN A 286 -22.60 -4.68 6.25
CA ASN A 286 -23.37 -3.78 5.38
C ASN A 286 -24.89 -4.05 5.48
N ALA A 287 -25.31 -5.10 6.20
CA ALA A 287 -26.68 -5.44 6.51
C ALA A 287 -27.12 -5.12 7.96
N ALA A 288 -26.29 -4.48 8.80
CA ALA A 288 -26.67 -4.15 10.18
C ALA A 288 -27.78 -3.09 10.21
N LYS A 289 -29.03 -3.55 10.35
CA LYS A 289 -30.25 -2.72 10.34
C LYS A 289 -30.61 -2.13 11.71
N GLU A 290 -29.89 -2.47 12.77
CA GLU A 290 -30.16 -2.01 14.15
C GLU A 290 -28.87 -1.87 14.97
N ALA A 291 -28.80 -0.86 15.84
CA ALA A 291 -27.81 -0.74 16.90
C ALA A 291 -28.48 -0.49 18.25
N ASN A 292 -27.84 -0.96 19.32
CA ASN A 292 -28.24 -0.64 20.68
C ASN A 292 -27.69 0.73 21.07
N LEU A 293 -28.46 1.49 21.85
CA LEU A 293 -28.02 2.74 22.45
C LEU A 293 -27.44 2.47 23.84
N VAL A 294 -26.21 2.94 24.09
CA VAL A 294 -25.61 2.91 25.43
C VAL A 294 -25.86 4.26 26.10
N GLY A 295 -26.77 4.29 27.08
CA GLY A 295 -27.13 5.53 27.78
C GLY A 295 -27.75 6.59 26.87
N GLY A 296 -28.52 6.17 25.86
CA GLY A 296 -29.11 7.06 24.85
C GLY A 296 -28.12 7.54 23.77
N LYS A 297 -26.90 6.99 23.74
CA LYS A 297 -25.87 7.35 22.76
C LYS A 297 -25.55 6.19 21.82
N LEU A 298 -25.20 6.55 20.59
CA LEU A 298 -24.62 5.69 19.57
C LEU A 298 -23.24 6.23 19.24
N THR A 299 -22.20 5.40 19.34
CA THR A 299 -20.85 5.78 18.90
C THR A 299 -20.50 5.01 17.65
N PHE A 300 -20.04 5.71 16.61
CA PHE A 300 -19.48 5.05 15.44
C PHE A 300 -18.18 5.70 14.98
N TYR A 301 -17.36 4.92 14.28
CA TYR A 301 -16.05 5.35 13.80
C TYR A 301 -16.03 5.39 12.27
N VAL A 302 -15.50 6.48 11.69
CA VAL A 302 -15.40 6.70 10.24
C VAL A 302 -13.92 6.76 9.84
N SER A 303 -13.48 5.92 8.89
CA SER A 303 -12.08 5.91 8.42
C SER A 303 -11.69 7.16 7.63
N LYS A 304 -10.41 7.57 7.72
CA LYS A 304 -9.79 8.65 6.93
C LYS A 304 -9.74 8.42 5.42
N ASP A 305 -9.86 7.17 4.94
CA ASP A 305 -9.75 6.82 3.50
C ASP A 305 -10.94 7.31 2.64
N TYR A 306 -11.62 8.35 3.09
CA TYR A 306 -12.72 9.03 2.44
C TYR A 306 -12.18 10.05 1.44
N ASP A 307 -12.10 9.66 0.17
CA ASP A 307 -11.75 10.57 -0.93
C ASP A 307 -13.03 11.23 -1.50
N VAL A 308 -13.07 12.57 -1.49
CA VAL A 308 -14.16 13.37 -2.08
C VAL A 308 -13.81 13.65 -3.55
N SER A 309 -13.81 12.60 -4.38
CA SER A 309 -13.45 12.76 -5.79
C SER A 309 -14.57 13.47 -6.58
N SER A 310 -14.35 14.76 -6.83
CA SER A 310 -14.72 15.53 -8.02
C SER A 310 -15.94 15.07 -8.84
N THR A 311 -17.13 15.64 -8.58
CA THR A 311 -18.04 16.30 -9.54
C THR A 311 -19.42 16.49 -8.89
N TRP A 312 -19.60 17.57 -8.12
CA TRP A 312 -20.93 18.12 -7.84
C TRP A 312 -20.89 19.66 -7.86
N VAL A 313 -21.96 20.24 -8.38
CA VAL A 313 -22.05 21.64 -8.82
C VAL A 313 -21.93 22.59 -7.63
N ALA A 314 -20.85 23.37 -7.66
CA ALA A 314 -20.29 24.19 -6.58
C ALA A 314 -21.03 25.52 -6.31
N ALA A 315 -22.34 25.51 -6.12
CA ALA A 315 -23.08 26.75 -5.77
C ALA A 315 -23.63 26.80 -4.34
N GLN A 316 -23.61 25.71 -3.55
CA GLN A 316 -24.26 25.70 -2.22
C GLN A 316 -23.57 24.90 -1.09
N ALA A 317 -22.35 24.38 -1.26
CA ALA A 317 -21.66 23.69 -0.15
C ALA A 317 -20.15 23.96 -0.14
N PRO A 318 -19.67 24.93 0.65
CA PRO A 318 -18.27 25.09 0.95
C PRO A 318 -17.87 24.21 2.15
N GLU A 319 -16.75 23.50 1.99
CA GLU A 319 -15.93 22.85 3.01
C GLU A 319 -16.46 21.51 3.58
N GLY A 320 -15.61 20.48 3.66
CA GLY A 320 -15.78 19.27 4.49
C GLY A 320 -16.44 18.01 3.88
N ALA A 321 -16.13 16.85 4.47
CA ALA A 321 -16.77 15.57 4.17
C ALA A 321 -18.24 15.60 4.64
N ASN A 322 -19.16 15.45 3.71
CA ASN A 322 -20.60 15.41 4.00
C ASN A 322 -21.04 13.97 4.25
N PHE A 323 -21.65 13.71 5.40
CA PHE A 323 -22.30 12.44 5.67
C PHE A 323 -23.80 12.60 5.78
N LYS A 324 -24.54 11.68 5.17
CA LYS A 324 -25.99 11.60 5.29
C LYS A 324 -26.35 10.50 6.28
N PHE A 325 -26.93 10.85 7.41
CA PHE A 325 -27.45 9.87 8.36
C PHE A 325 -28.97 9.74 8.23
N GLU A 326 -29.42 8.55 7.87
CA GLU A 326 -30.83 8.17 7.79
C GLU A 326 -31.12 7.08 8.82
N ALA A 327 -31.78 7.45 9.92
CA ALA A 327 -32.22 6.52 10.94
C ALA A 327 -33.69 6.73 11.25
N THR A 328 -34.37 5.62 11.52
CA THR A 328 -35.77 5.61 11.96
C THR A 328 -35.79 5.35 13.46
N VAL A 329 -36.36 6.28 14.22
CA VAL A 329 -36.64 6.11 15.65
C VAL A 329 -38.11 5.73 15.81
N GLY A 330 -38.40 4.54 16.33
CA GLY A 330 -39.77 4.05 16.51
C GLY A 330 -40.50 3.70 15.20
N SER A 331 -41.80 4.04 15.09
CA SER A 331 -42.66 3.73 13.94
C SER A 331 -42.75 4.86 12.89
N GLY A 332 -42.00 5.94 13.05
CA GLY A 332 -42.01 7.08 12.14
C GLY A 332 -40.95 6.95 11.05
N THR A 333 -41.32 7.12 9.78
CA THR A 333 -40.36 7.31 8.70
C THR A 333 -39.70 8.68 8.85
N ALA A 334 -38.43 8.72 9.27
CA ALA A 334 -37.61 9.92 9.17
C ALA A 334 -37.19 10.10 7.71
N ASP A 335 -38.10 10.62 6.89
CA ASP A 335 -37.84 10.94 5.49
C ASP A 335 -37.16 12.31 5.43
N GLY A 336 -35.86 12.32 5.71
CA GLY A 336 -35.10 13.55 5.86
C GLY A 336 -33.67 13.31 6.31
N GLY A 337 -32.91 12.49 5.59
CA GLY A 337 -31.50 12.31 5.91
C GLY A 337 -30.77 13.65 5.93
N LEU A 338 -30.16 13.95 7.07
CA LEU A 338 -29.43 15.20 7.30
C LEU A 338 -27.99 15.04 6.85
N TRP A 339 -27.53 16.01 6.05
CA TRP A 339 -26.14 16.13 5.65
C TRP A 339 -25.39 16.86 6.75
N TYR A 340 -24.52 16.16 7.47
CA TYR A 340 -23.64 16.74 8.48
C TYR A 340 -22.22 16.82 7.94
N LYS A 341 -21.57 17.93 8.25
CA LYS A 341 -20.21 18.26 7.83
C LYS A 341 -19.26 18.02 9.00
N LEU A 342 -18.35 17.06 8.86
CA LEU A 342 -17.42 16.73 9.95
C LEU A 342 -16.36 17.84 10.13
N PRO A 343 -16.15 18.35 11.36
CA PRO A 343 -14.99 19.19 11.66
C PRO A 343 -13.71 18.35 11.58
N LEU A 344 -12.92 18.55 10.52
CA LEU A 344 -11.69 17.78 10.25
C LEU A 344 -10.56 18.02 11.27
N ASP A 345 -10.70 19.04 12.11
CA ASP A 345 -9.81 19.44 13.20
C ASP A 345 -10.14 18.76 14.54
N GLN A 346 -11.17 17.92 14.59
CA GLN A 346 -11.58 17.21 15.79
C GLN A 346 -11.54 15.70 15.55
N ASP A 347 -11.09 14.96 16.56
CA ASP A 347 -11.11 13.50 16.59
C ASP A 347 -12.51 12.95 16.94
N THR A 348 -13.33 13.78 17.60
CA THR A 348 -14.66 13.45 18.07
C THR A 348 -15.67 14.50 17.66
N VAL A 349 -16.81 14.05 17.13
CA VAL A 349 -17.96 14.89 16.79
C VAL A 349 -19.14 14.44 17.62
N GLU A 350 -19.72 15.34 18.42
CA GLU A 350 -20.95 15.08 19.14
C GLU A 350 -22.15 15.69 18.40
N ILE A 351 -23.19 14.88 18.17
CA ILE A 351 -24.42 15.29 17.50
C ILE A 351 -25.59 14.94 18.41
N THR A 352 -26.55 15.86 18.58
CA THR A 352 -27.74 15.59 19.38
C THR A 352 -28.97 15.46 18.49
N TYR A 353 -29.58 14.27 18.49
CA TYR A 353 -30.81 13.96 17.79
C TYR A 353 -32.01 14.10 18.73
N TYR A 354 -33.01 14.88 18.31
CA TYR A 354 -34.33 15.00 18.91
C TYR A 354 -35.37 14.40 17.96
N ASP A 355 -36.55 14.04 18.46
CA ASP A 355 -37.59 13.38 17.64
C ASP A 355 -38.06 14.23 16.44
N ASP A 356 -37.87 15.55 16.48
CA ASP A 356 -38.32 16.51 15.47
C ASP A 356 -37.20 17.37 14.83
N GLN A 357 -35.96 17.31 15.34
CA GLN A 357 -34.83 18.13 14.86
C GLN A 357 -33.47 17.56 15.31
N ILE A 358 -32.38 17.95 14.64
CA ILE A 358 -31.01 17.66 15.09
C ILE A 358 -30.33 18.98 15.49
N LYS A 359 -29.53 18.96 16.57
CA LYS A 359 -28.67 20.08 16.99
C LYS A 359 -27.21 19.68 17.06
#